data_AF-A0A0Q9D6K6-F1
#
_entry.id   AF-A0A0Q9D6K6-F1
#
_cell.length_a   1.000
_cell.length_b   1.000
_cell.length_c   1.000
_cell.angle_alpha   90.00
_cell.angle_beta   90.00
_cell.angle_gamma   90.00
#
_symmetry.space_group_name_H-M   'P 1'
#
loop_
_entity.id
_entity.type
_entity.pdbx_description
1 polymer ?
#
loop_
_entity_poly.entity_id
_entity_poly.type
_entity_poly.pdbx_seq_one_letter_code
_entity_poly.pdbx_strand_id
1 'polypeptide(L)'
;MSSSHDVKMSAAQVVSALAVGTIAVLMVGVQPILLGELVEARQVSLEGVGIVAMAEIIMLGLGVVLGDALLPGARLRSITFVAGVCAAGLDLLTLLATGDGALTGVRAAAGLAEGVLIWGTTGVVVRTANPARVGGIFFVAQTLAQALLGVVLAHAIIPHWGWRGGFVALGLLALLPCLLAFVQPARLSPLAPPAVSGFRWSAATLQPLAVVFLQLATLGSFWAYLEPLGKAAGFDARSAQTLVAAVLAMQVVGGSLAALAVRRLPVVSTLVACSVLLAIVTTAAHQLPSGNTRDFALACALFGFVWLFMLPFHIGLAFRADPSGRLAGLVPAAQLLGSAFGPLTASFIVEGENASAVPLLSAGFALAAAALVLVGRAPRSAPALRSLP
;
A
#
# COMPACT_ATOMS: atom_id res chain seq x y z
N MET A 1 21.71 29.61 -26.34
CA MET A 1 22.27 28.50 -25.53
C MET A 1 22.04 28.83 -24.05
N SER A 2 20.87 28.47 -23.52
CA SER A 2 20.54 28.66 -22.10
C SER A 2 21.02 27.45 -21.33
N SER A 3 22.01 27.62 -20.47
CA SER A 3 22.48 26.63 -19.52
C SER A 3 21.33 26.18 -18.62
N SER A 4 20.72 25.04 -18.94
CA SER A 4 19.89 24.29 -18.01
C SER A 4 20.81 23.79 -16.90
N HIS A 5 20.96 24.59 -15.85
CA HIS A 5 21.47 24.10 -14.58
C HIS A 5 20.48 23.02 -14.12
N ASP A 6 20.81 21.76 -14.38
CA ASP A 6 20.27 20.63 -13.64
C ASP A 6 20.62 20.87 -12.18
N VAL A 7 19.71 21.50 -11.44
CA VAL A 7 19.83 21.67 -10.00
C VAL A 7 19.74 20.27 -9.42
N LYS A 8 20.90 19.64 -9.24
CA LYS A 8 21.03 18.35 -8.55
C LYS A 8 20.38 18.49 -7.19
N MET A 9 19.37 17.67 -6.93
CA MET A 9 18.71 17.61 -5.63
C MET A 9 19.76 17.32 -4.56
N SER A 10 19.82 18.15 -3.53
CA SER A 10 20.71 17.92 -2.39
C SER A 10 20.25 16.69 -1.60
N ALA A 11 21.17 16.03 -0.89
CA ALA A 11 20.83 14.90 -0.05
C ALA A 11 19.78 15.26 1.03
N ALA A 12 19.87 16.45 1.62
CA ALA A 12 18.90 16.94 2.61
C ALA A 12 17.49 17.08 2.03
N GLN A 13 17.36 17.57 0.78
CA GLN A 13 16.08 17.67 0.10
C GLN A 13 15.46 16.31 -0.19
N VAL A 14 16.28 15.33 -0.60
CA VAL A 14 15.80 13.96 -0.83
C VAL A 14 15.35 13.33 0.48
N VAL A 15 16.17 13.40 1.54
CA VAL A 15 15.81 12.85 2.86
C VAL A 15 14.54 13.49 3.42
N SER A 16 14.42 14.82 3.31
CA SER A 16 13.21 15.55 3.72
C SER A 16 11.97 15.09 2.94
N ALA A 17 12.08 14.92 1.61
CA ALA A 17 10.98 14.41 0.80
C ALA A 17 10.59 12.99 1.19
N LEU A 18 11.56 12.09 1.37
CA LEU A 18 11.28 10.72 1.80
C LEU A 18 10.61 10.68 3.17
N ALA A 19 11.07 11.50 4.13
CA ALA A 19 10.44 11.60 5.44
C ALA A 19 8.99 12.09 5.36
N VAL A 20 8.70 13.11 4.52
CA VAL A 20 7.33 13.59 4.28
C VAL A 20 6.44 12.47 3.74
N GLY A 21 6.89 11.75 2.71
CA GLY A 21 6.12 10.63 2.16
C GLY A 21 5.95 9.51 3.16
N THR A 22 6.98 9.20 3.96
CA THR A 22 6.91 8.16 4.98
C THR A 22 5.84 8.48 6.02
N ILE A 23 5.79 9.74 6.47
CA ILE A 23 4.77 10.21 7.41
C ILE A 23 3.37 10.09 6.80
N ALA A 24 3.22 10.47 5.53
CA ALA A 24 1.94 10.45 4.84
C ALA A 24 1.33 9.06 4.67
N VAL A 25 2.10 7.97 4.75
CA VAL A 25 1.57 6.60 4.66
C VAL A 25 1.57 5.86 6.01
N LEU A 26 1.88 6.54 7.12
CA LEU A 26 1.92 5.88 8.43
C LEU A 26 0.60 5.20 8.76
N MET A 27 -0.52 5.91 8.58
CA MET A 27 -1.86 5.38 8.87
C MET A 27 -2.14 4.11 8.06
N VAL A 28 -1.87 4.06 6.75
CA VAL A 28 -2.05 2.86 5.92
C VAL A 28 -1.30 1.64 6.47
N GLY A 29 -0.12 1.85 7.05
CA GLY A 29 0.69 0.79 7.66
C GLY A 29 0.24 0.39 9.06
N VAL A 30 -0.37 1.27 9.84
CA VAL A 30 -0.90 0.93 11.18
C VAL A 30 -2.42 0.77 11.19
N GLN A 31 -3.02 0.76 10.02
CA GLN A 31 -4.45 0.73 9.81
C GLN A 31 -5.16 -0.42 10.54
N PRO A 32 -4.64 -1.67 10.53
CA PRO A 32 -5.29 -2.76 11.24
C PRO A 32 -5.34 -2.51 12.75
N ILE A 33 -4.32 -1.86 13.31
CA ILE A 33 -4.22 -1.52 14.74
C ILE A 33 -5.28 -0.47 15.12
N LEU A 34 -5.32 0.64 14.39
CA LEU A 34 -6.20 1.76 14.77
C LEU A 34 -7.66 1.50 14.41
N LEU A 35 -7.94 0.83 13.29
CA LEU A 35 -9.31 0.43 12.95
C LEU A 35 -9.81 -0.69 13.88
N GLY A 36 -8.95 -1.64 14.27
CA GLY A 36 -9.30 -2.68 15.24
C GLY A 36 -9.66 -2.10 16.61
N GLU A 37 -8.90 -1.12 17.09
CA GLU A 37 -9.21 -0.39 18.32
C GLU A 37 -10.50 0.46 18.23
N LEU A 38 -10.79 1.04 17.06
CA LEU A 38 -12.07 1.75 16.85
C LEU A 38 -13.27 0.80 16.89
N VAL A 39 -13.13 -0.43 16.39
CA VAL A 39 -14.17 -1.48 16.50
C VAL A 39 -14.39 -1.85 17.97
N GLU A 40 -13.30 -2.10 18.72
CA GLU A 40 -13.38 -2.46 20.14
C GLU A 40 -14.04 -1.34 20.97
N ALA A 41 -13.73 -0.09 20.64
CA ALA A 41 -14.34 1.09 21.25
C ALA A 41 -15.75 1.42 20.72
N ARG A 42 -16.34 0.56 19.87
CA ARG A 42 -17.66 0.72 19.24
C ARG A 42 -17.83 2.06 18.50
N GLN A 43 -16.75 2.59 17.94
CA GLN A 43 -16.78 3.80 17.12
C GLN A 43 -17.09 3.49 15.66
N VAL A 44 -16.75 2.29 15.20
CA VAL A 44 -17.02 1.77 13.85
C VAL A 44 -17.51 0.32 13.98
N SER A 45 -18.38 -0.11 13.07
CA SER A 45 -18.73 -1.52 12.94
C SER A 45 -17.56 -2.31 12.32
N LEU A 46 -17.54 -3.63 12.53
CA LEU A 46 -16.54 -4.49 11.88
C LEU A 46 -16.74 -4.50 10.35
N GLU A 47 -17.99 -4.39 9.88
CA GLU A 47 -18.33 -4.19 8.48
C GLU A 47 -17.69 -2.90 7.94
N GLY A 48 -17.82 -1.81 8.69
CA GLY A 48 -17.32 -0.48 8.35
C GLY A 48 -15.79 -0.39 8.20
N VAL A 49 -15.02 -1.27 8.86
CA VAL A 49 -13.55 -1.30 8.74
C VAL A 49 -13.09 -1.32 7.29
N GLY A 50 -13.68 -2.20 6.48
CA GLY A 50 -13.31 -2.36 5.08
C GLY A 50 -13.65 -1.13 4.22
N ILE A 51 -14.75 -0.45 4.55
CA ILE A 51 -15.21 0.76 3.85
C ILE A 51 -14.31 1.95 4.19
N VAL A 52 -14.03 2.18 5.47
CA VAL A 52 -13.13 3.24 5.95
C VAL A 52 -11.74 3.05 5.34
N ALA A 53 -11.24 1.81 5.38
CA ALA A 53 -9.98 1.40 4.78
C ALA A 53 -9.88 1.72 3.29
N MET A 54 -10.88 1.27 2.53
CA MET A 54 -10.95 1.49 1.09
C MET A 54 -10.97 2.99 0.77
N ALA A 55 -11.78 3.76 1.49
CA ALA A 55 -11.98 5.18 1.19
C ALA A 55 -10.70 5.98 1.37
N GLU A 56 -9.96 5.71 2.44
CA GLU A 56 -8.66 6.32 2.69
C GLU A 56 -7.64 6.00 1.58
N ILE A 57 -7.52 4.72 1.20
CA ILE A 57 -6.58 4.26 0.16
C ILE A 57 -6.92 4.87 -1.21
N ILE A 58 -8.20 4.88 -1.60
CA ILE A 58 -8.64 5.47 -2.88
C ILE A 58 -8.38 6.97 -2.90
N MET A 59 -8.72 7.67 -1.83
CA MET A 59 -8.52 9.12 -1.75
C MET A 59 -7.05 9.51 -1.69
N LEU A 60 -6.20 8.67 -1.09
CA LEU A 60 -4.74 8.81 -1.17
C LEU A 60 -4.26 8.75 -2.62
N GLY A 61 -4.69 7.76 -3.40
CA GLY A 61 -4.40 7.73 -4.83
C GLY A 61 -4.91 8.94 -5.59
N LEU A 62 -6.14 9.35 -5.30
CA LEU A 62 -6.75 10.52 -5.92
C LEU A 62 -5.95 11.79 -5.59
N GLY A 63 -5.46 11.94 -4.36
CA GLY A 63 -4.60 13.05 -3.94
C GLY A 63 -3.30 13.09 -4.74
N VAL A 64 -2.71 11.94 -5.04
CA VAL A 64 -1.52 11.86 -5.90
C VAL A 64 -1.83 12.33 -7.32
N VAL A 65 -2.93 11.83 -7.90
CA VAL A 65 -3.36 12.14 -9.27
C VAL A 65 -3.75 13.62 -9.42
N LEU A 66 -4.54 14.16 -8.49
CA LEU A 66 -4.92 15.57 -8.47
C LEU A 66 -3.70 16.47 -8.22
N GLY A 67 -2.75 16.01 -7.40
CA GLY A 67 -1.46 16.66 -7.22
C GLY A 67 -0.74 16.85 -8.55
N ASP A 68 -0.62 15.77 -9.34
CA ASP A 68 0.05 15.81 -10.64
C ASP A 68 -0.69 16.64 -11.70
N ALA A 69 -2.02 16.56 -11.70
CA ALA A 69 -2.86 17.25 -12.70
C ALA A 69 -3.07 18.74 -12.41
N LEU A 70 -3.20 19.14 -11.14
CA LEU A 70 -3.70 20.47 -10.77
C LEU A 70 -2.70 21.32 -9.97
N LEU A 71 -1.77 20.70 -9.23
CA LEU A 71 -0.94 21.45 -8.29
C LEU A 71 0.36 21.96 -8.93
N PRO A 72 0.70 23.25 -8.76
CA PRO A 72 1.91 23.80 -9.34
C PRO A 72 3.16 23.31 -8.60
N GLY A 73 4.03 22.58 -9.30
CA GLY A 73 5.34 22.17 -8.76
C GLY A 73 6.23 23.33 -8.27
N ALA A 74 5.94 24.57 -8.70
CA ALA A 74 6.60 25.79 -8.22
C ALA A 74 6.27 26.17 -6.77
N ARG A 75 5.22 25.59 -6.18
CA ARG A 75 4.76 25.89 -4.80
C ARG A 75 4.86 24.69 -3.87
N LEU A 76 5.78 23.76 -4.15
CA LEU A 76 5.91 22.50 -3.42
C LEU A 76 5.89 22.69 -1.90
N ARG A 77 6.73 23.59 -1.37
CA ARG A 77 6.82 23.85 0.09
C ARG A 77 5.49 24.27 0.70
N SER A 78 4.80 25.21 0.07
CA SER A 78 3.50 25.70 0.55
C SER A 78 2.43 24.62 0.49
N ILE A 79 2.43 23.81 -0.58
CA ILE A 79 1.51 22.68 -0.72
C ILE A 79 1.77 21.64 0.38
N THR A 80 3.04 21.27 0.61
CA THR A 80 3.43 20.34 1.67
C THR A 80 3.02 20.84 3.06
N PHE A 81 3.20 22.15 3.33
CA PHE A 81 2.77 22.75 4.59
C PHE A 81 1.24 22.64 4.76
N VAL A 82 0.47 23.08 3.77
CA VAL A 82 -1.00 23.04 3.84
C VAL A 82 -1.51 21.61 3.94
N ALA A 83 -0.99 20.69 3.13
CA ALA A 83 -1.38 19.28 3.18
C ALA A 83 -1.00 18.63 4.53
N GLY A 84 0.14 18.98 5.13
CA GLY A 84 0.52 18.53 6.47
C GLY A 84 -0.45 19.04 7.55
N VAL A 85 -0.80 20.33 7.54
CA VAL A 85 -1.80 20.89 8.47
C VAL A 85 -3.18 20.23 8.27
N CYS A 86 -3.60 20.01 7.02
CA CYS A 86 -4.86 19.31 6.72
C CYS A 86 -4.84 17.87 7.25
N ALA A 87 -3.79 17.10 6.96
CA ALA A 87 -3.65 15.72 7.44
C ALA A 87 -3.69 15.67 8.98
N ALA A 88 -2.91 16.52 9.65
CA ALA A 88 -2.91 16.61 11.11
C ALA A 88 -4.29 16.99 11.67
N GLY A 89 -4.97 17.96 11.06
CA GLY A 89 -6.32 18.36 11.46
C GLY A 89 -7.35 17.25 11.25
N LEU A 90 -7.23 16.45 10.20
CA LEU A 90 -8.15 15.36 9.88
C LEU A 90 -7.91 14.13 10.76
N ASP A 91 -6.66 13.84 11.13
CA ASP A 91 -6.33 12.85 12.16
C ASP A 91 -6.94 13.24 13.51
N LEU A 92 -6.85 14.50 13.90
CA LEU A 92 -7.48 14.99 15.15
C LEU A 92 -9.00 15.06 15.04
N LEU A 93 -9.55 15.38 13.87
CA LEU A 93 -11.00 15.38 13.64
C LEU A 93 -11.60 13.97 13.73
N THR A 94 -10.79 12.94 13.49
CA THR A 94 -11.19 11.54 13.67
C THR A 94 -11.61 11.25 15.12
N LEU A 95 -11.10 12.02 16.10
CA LEU A 95 -11.50 11.92 17.51
C LEU A 95 -12.97 12.28 17.79
N LEU A 96 -13.60 13.01 16.87
CA LEU A 96 -14.98 13.48 16.97
C LEU A 96 -15.94 12.67 16.07
N ALA A 97 -15.40 11.77 15.23
CA ALA A 97 -16.20 10.98 14.31
C ALA A 97 -16.66 9.67 14.98
N THR A 98 -17.95 9.38 14.84
CA THR A 98 -18.56 8.12 15.31
C THR A 98 -19.50 7.59 14.23
N GLY A 99 -19.46 6.28 14.02
CA GLY A 99 -20.22 5.60 12.98
C GLY A 99 -19.49 5.55 11.64
N ASP A 100 -19.83 4.53 10.85
CA ASP A 100 -19.10 4.15 9.64
C ASP A 100 -19.04 5.28 8.61
N GLY A 101 -20.15 6.01 8.41
CA GLY A 101 -20.21 7.11 7.45
C GLY A 101 -19.31 8.29 7.81
N ALA A 102 -19.33 8.73 9.07
CA ALA A 102 -18.52 9.86 9.54
C ALA A 102 -17.03 9.51 9.53
N LEU A 103 -16.67 8.31 10.00
CA LEU A 103 -15.29 7.82 9.97
C LEU A 103 -14.79 7.64 8.53
N THR A 104 -15.62 7.11 7.64
CA THR A 104 -15.28 7.00 6.22
C THR A 104 -15.01 8.39 5.63
N GLY A 105 -15.86 9.38 5.92
CA GLY A 105 -15.70 10.74 5.42
C GLY A 105 -14.41 11.43 5.88
N VAL A 106 -14.11 11.36 7.18
CA VAL A 106 -12.89 12.00 7.72
C VAL A 106 -11.62 11.29 7.26
N ARG A 107 -11.62 9.95 7.20
CA ARG A 107 -10.45 9.18 6.70
C ARG A 107 -10.26 9.33 5.19
N ALA A 108 -11.34 9.40 4.41
CA ALA A 108 -11.29 9.74 3.00
C ALA A 108 -10.64 11.11 2.76
N ALA A 109 -11.03 12.12 3.54
CA ALA A 109 -10.41 13.44 3.47
C ALA A 109 -8.93 13.40 3.90
N ALA A 110 -8.59 12.65 4.94
CA ALA A 110 -7.20 12.49 5.41
C ALA A 110 -6.33 11.86 4.30
N GLY A 111 -6.83 10.77 3.70
CA GLY A 111 -6.19 10.12 2.56
C GLY A 111 -5.92 11.10 1.43
N LEU A 112 -6.86 11.99 1.09
CA LEU A 112 -6.63 13.01 0.05
C LEU A 112 -5.44 13.93 0.38
N ALA A 113 -5.33 14.40 1.62
CA ALA A 113 -4.22 15.24 2.06
C ALA A 113 -2.88 14.48 2.08
N GLU A 114 -2.88 13.25 2.58
CA GLU A 114 -1.74 12.32 2.56
C GLU A 114 -1.28 12.02 1.13
N GLY A 115 -2.21 11.83 0.20
CA GLY A 115 -1.94 11.64 -1.22
C GLY A 115 -1.19 12.82 -1.84
N VAL A 116 -1.54 14.04 -1.48
CA VAL A 116 -0.82 15.25 -1.93
C VAL A 116 0.62 15.27 -1.38
N LEU A 117 0.84 14.84 -0.14
CA LEU A 117 2.19 14.70 0.42
C LEU A 117 3.03 13.63 -0.33
N ILE A 118 2.38 12.53 -0.73
CA ILE A 118 3.02 11.47 -1.54
C ILE A 118 3.33 11.96 -2.96
N TRP A 119 2.46 12.76 -3.58
CA TRP A 119 2.76 13.41 -4.86
C TRP A 119 4.04 14.25 -4.78
N GLY A 120 4.17 15.09 -3.75
CA GLY A 120 5.37 15.90 -3.56
C GLY A 120 6.63 15.05 -3.40
N THR A 121 6.52 13.96 -2.63
CA THR A 121 7.60 13.02 -2.38
C THR A 121 8.05 12.32 -3.66
N THR A 122 7.11 11.70 -4.38
CA THR A 122 7.37 11.00 -5.63
C THR A 122 7.91 11.95 -6.70
N GLY A 123 7.41 13.19 -6.74
CA GLY A 123 7.93 14.26 -7.59
C GLY A 123 9.42 14.56 -7.36
N VAL A 124 9.90 14.51 -6.11
CA VAL A 124 11.34 14.63 -5.81
C VAL A 124 12.08 13.35 -6.22
N VAL A 125 11.56 12.17 -5.89
CA VAL A 125 12.20 10.87 -6.18
C VAL A 125 12.50 10.71 -7.67
N VAL A 126 11.52 10.97 -8.54
CA VAL A 126 11.66 10.81 -10.01
C VAL A 126 12.67 11.80 -10.63
N ARG A 127 13.04 12.85 -9.90
CA ARG A 127 14.02 13.87 -10.33
C ARG A 127 15.41 13.66 -9.73
N THR A 128 15.62 12.58 -8.98
CA THR A 128 16.95 12.22 -8.49
C THR A 128 17.78 11.53 -9.57
N ALA A 129 19.10 11.47 -9.40
CA ALA A 129 20.00 10.81 -10.36
C ALA A 129 19.78 9.28 -10.44
N ASN A 130 19.21 8.66 -9.41
CA ASN A 130 18.88 7.24 -9.38
C ASN A 130 17.51 7.02 -8.70
N PRO A 131 16.40 7.30 -9.41
CA PRO A 131 15.05 7.21 -8.86
C PRO A 131 14.70 5.82 -8.35
N ALA A 132 15.17 4.76 -9.03
CA ALA A 132 14.92 3.39 -8.63
C ALA A 132 15.52 3.07 -7.26
N ARG A 133 16.78 3.48 -7.02
CA ARG A 133 17.44 3.31 -5.72
C ARG A 133 16.76 4.13 -4.63
N VAL A 134 16.43 5.40 -4.91
CA VAL A 134 15.79 6.29 -3.93
C VAL A 134 14.38 5.80 -3.60
N GLY A 135 13.61 5.34 -4.59
CA GLY A 135 12.32 4.70 -4.38
C GLY A 135 12.42 3.42 -3.54
N GLY A 136 13.46 2.60 -3.77
CA GLY A 136 13.72 1.43 -2.91
C GLY A 136 13.99 1.81 -1.45
N ILE A 137 14.80 2.85 -1.23
CA ILE A 137 15.06 3.40 0.12
C ILE A 137 13.76 3.91 0.75
N PHE A 138 12.93 4.61 -0.03
CA PHE A 138 11.64 5.11 0.42
C PHE A 138 10.73 3.99 0.94
N PHE A 139 10.57 2.91 0.16
CA PHE A 139 9.76 1.76 0.56
C PHE A 139 10.27 1.10 1.84
N VAL A 140 11.59 0.91 1.99
CA VAL A 140 12.17 0.35 3.22
C VAL A 140 11.96 1.29 4.40
N ALA A 141 12.22 2.59 4.23
CA ALA A 141 12.10 3.58 5.29
C ALA A 141 10.66 3.73 5.77
N GLN A 142 9.68 3.80 4.85
CA GLN A 142 8.28 3.90 5.24
C GLN A 142 7.80 2.67 6.01
N THR A 143 8.16 1.46 5.56
CA THR A 143 7.68 0.23 6.20
C THR A 143 8.33 0.03 7.57
N LEU A 144 9.61 0.41 7.73
CA LEU A 144 10.25 0.44 9.04
C LEU A 144 9.60 1.46 9.98
N ALA A 145 9.26 2.65 9.49
CA ALA A 145 8.58 3.66 10.29
C ALA A 145 7.18 3.20 10.72
N GLN A 146 6.42 2.56 9.82
CA GLN A 146 5.13 1.95 10.13
C GLN A 146 5.28 0.84 11.18
N ALA A 147 6.28 -0.05 11.04
CA ALA A 147 6.55 -1.11 12.01
C ALA A 147 6.88 -0.53 13.40
N LEU A 148 7.77 0.47 13.44
CA LEU A 148 8.14 1.15 14.68
C LEU A 148 6.94 1.84 15.33
N LEU A 149 6.14 2.56 14.53
CA LEU A 149 4.90 3.17 15.02
C LEU A 149 3.95 2.11 15.56
N GLY A 150 3.78 0.98 14.87
CA GLY A 150 2.96 -0.14 15.36
C GLY A 150 3.42 -0.66 16.72
N VAL A 151 4.73 -0.84 16.94
CA VAL A 151 5.28 -1.24 18.25
C VAL A 151 5.00 -0.18 19.32
N VAL A 152 5.23 1.10 19.00
CA VAL A 152 5.00 2.22 19.92
C VAL A 152 3.51 2.34 20.27
N LEU A 153 2.62 2.16 19.29
CA LEU A 153 1.18 2.12 19.51
C LEU A 153 0.80 1.00 20.47
N ALA A 154 1.24 -0.23 20.19
CA ALA A 154 0.89 -1.42 20.97
C ALA A 154 1.39 -1.37 22.42
N HIS A 155 2.59 -0.83 22.66
CA HIS A 155 3.25 -0.94 23.96
C HIS A 155 3.22 0.34 24.79
N ALA A 156 3.16 1.51 24.16
CA ALA A 156 3.28 2.78 24.85
C ALA A 156 2.02 3.64 24.74
N ILE A 157 1.33 3.67 23.60
CA ILE A 157 0.24 4.63 23.39
C ILE A 157 -1.13 4.05 23.74
N ILE A 158 -1.52 2.96 23.07
CA ILE A 158 -2.85 2.37 23.21
C ILE A 158 -3.13 1.92 24.65
N PRO A 159 -2.21 1.27 25.39
CA PRO A 159 -2.47 0.85 26.76
C PRO A 159 -2.83 1.98 27.74
N HIS A 160 -2.46 3.23 27.43
CA HIS A 160 -2.68 4.38 28.31
C HIS A 160 -3.74 5.35 27.78
N TRP A 161 -3.82 5.53 26.46
CA TRP A 161 -4.68 6.54 25.82
C TRP A 161 -5.65 5.96 24.77
N GLY A 162 -5.63 4.64 24.55
CA GLY A 162 -6.48 3.94 23.59
C GLY A 162 -6.31 4.43 22.15
N TRP A 163 -7.35 4.21 21.33
CA TRP A 163 -7.42 4.68 19.95
C TRP A 163 -7.22 6.19 19.80
N ARG A 164 -7.70 6.99 20.78
CA ARG A 164 -7.56 8.46 20.76
C ARG A 164 -6.09 8.88 20.78
N GLY A 165 -5.29 8.24 21.63
CA GLY A 165 -3.84 8.46 21.68
C GLY A 165 -3.16 8.15 20.35
N GLY A 166 -3.61 7.10 19.66
CA GLY A 166 -3.10 6.71 18.35
C GLY A 166 -3.30 7.78 17.28
N PHE A 167 -4.52 8.33 17.16
CA PHE A 167 -4.81 9.41 16.21
C PHE A 167 -4.16 10.75 16.61
N VAL A 168 -4.03 11.04 17.91
CA VAL A 168 -3.23 12.20 18.37
C VAL A 168 -1.76 12.04 17.95
N ALA A 169 -1.18 10.85 18.09
CA ALA A 169 0.20 10.60 17.68
C ALA A 169 0.38 10.75 16.16
N LEU A 170 -0.56 10.22 15.36
CA LEU A 170 -0.57 10.44 13.91
C LEU A 170 -0.67 11.93 13.57
N GLY A 171 -1.59 12.66 14.19
CA GLY A 171 -1.76 14.09 13.96
C GLY A 171 -0.51 14.90 14.31
N LEU A 172 0.17 14.57 15.41
CA LEU A 172 1.45 15.21 15.79
C LEU A 172 2.56 14.88 14.79
N LEU A 173 2.65 13.64 14.31
CA LEU A 173 3.61 13.25 13.28
C LEU A 173 3.31 13.95 11.95
N ALA A 174 2.04 14.14 11.60
CA ALA A 174 1.57 14.85 10.42
C ALA A 174 1.85 16.37 10.45
N LEU A 175 2.27 16.93 11.59
CA LEU A 175 2.81 18.30 11.66
C LEU A 175 4.28 18.38 11.23
N LEU A 176 5.06 17.30 11.32
CA LEU A 176 6.48 17.30 10.91
C LEU A 176 6.69 17.67 9.43
N PRO A 177 5.84 17.26 8.46
CA PRO A 177 5.89 17.77 7.09
C PRO A 177 5.86 19.30 6.99
N CYS A 178 5.21 20.00 7.91
CA CYS A 178 5.18 21.47 7.94
C CYS A 178 6.57 22.05 8.21
N LEU A 179 7.35 21.40 9.08
CA LEU A 179 8.75 21.77 9.36
C LEU A 179 9.68 21.33 8.22
N LEU A 180 9.47 20.13 7.69
CA LEU A 180 10.26 19.57 6.60
C LEU A 180 10.06 20.31 5.29
N ALA A 181 8.91 20.96 5.08
CA ALA A 181 8.62 21.78 3.92
C ALA A 181 9.68 22.86 3.68
N PHE A 182 10.30 23.41 4.73
CA PHE A 182 11.35 24.43 4.58
C PHE A 182 12.67 23.85 4.03
N VAL A 183 12.91 22.55 4.22
CA VAL A 183 14.10 21.82 3.72
C VAL A 183 13.87 21.29 2.30
N GLN A 184 12.62 21.00 1.92
CA GLN A 184 12.25 20.54 0.58
C GLN A 184 12.67 21.52 -0.53
N PRO A 185 12.79 21.07 -1.79
CA PRO A 185 13.08 21.98 -2.89
C PRO A 185 11.97 23.02 -3.04
N ALA A 186 12.35 24.28 -3.30
CA ALA A 186 11.38 25.37 -3.45
C ALA A 186 10.44 25.16 -4.65
N ARG A 187 10.98 24.55 -5.71
CA ARG A 187 10.26 24.25 -6.95
C ARG A 187 10.71 22.91 -7.53
N LEU A 188 9.78 22.21 -8.17
CA LEU A 188 10.06 21.07 -9.02
C LEU A 188 10.15 21.55 -10.47
N SER A 189 11.26 21.23 -11.15
CA SER A 189 11.39 21.49 -12.59
C SER A 189 10.35 20.65 -13.37
N PRO A 190 9.79 21.16 -14.48
CA PRO A 190 8.93 20.37 -15.34
C PRO A 190 9.63 19.08 -15.79
N LEU A 191 8.91 17.96 -15.79
CA LEU A 191 9.40 16.72 -16.41
C LEU A 191 9.22 16.82 -17.92
N ALA A 192 10.10 16.16 -18.67
CA ALA A 192 9.89 16.00 -20.10
C ALA A 192 8.56 15.26 -20.35
N PRO A 193 7.76 15.69 -21.34
CA PRO A 193 6.53 14.99 -21.67
C PRO A 193 6.83 13.53 -22.03
N PRO A 194 5.98 12.58 -21.62
CA PRO A 194 6.18 11.18 -21.92
C PRO A 194 6.26 10.97 -23.44
N ALA A 195 7.21 10.13 -23.87
CA ALA A 195 7.35 9.79 -25.28
C ALA A 195 6.06 9.12 -25.80
N VAL A 196 5.64 9.48 -27.02
CA VAL A 196 4.46 8.89 -27.65
C VAL A 196 4.75 7.42 -27.95
N SER A 197 4.15 6.52 -27.16
CA SER A 197 4.25 5.06 -27.36
C SER A 197 3.20 4.58 -28.36
N GLY A 198 3.54 3.65 -29.26
CA GLY A 198 2.58 2.90 -30.10
C GLY A 198 1.73 1.87 -29.33
N PHE A 199 1.54 2.07 -28.02
CA PHE A 199 0.83 1.15 -27.12
C PHE A 199 -0.63 0.98 -27.51
N ARG A 200 -1.12 -0.27 -27.45
CA ARG A 200 -2.52 -0.62 -27.73
C ARG A 200 -3.07 -1.51 -26.61
N TRP A 201 -4.30 -1.21 -26.20
CA TRP A 201 -5.03 -2.04 -25.25
C TRP A 201 -5.43 -3.36 -25.89
N SER A 202 -5.23 -4.45 -25.15
CA SER A 202 -5.61 -5.82 -25.53
C SER A 202 -5.76 -6.65 -24.25
N ALA A 203 -6.35 -7.84 -24.37
CA ALA A 203 -6.39 -8.79 -23.25
C ALA A 203 -4.97 -9.12 -22.71
N ALA A 204 -3.96 -9.14 -23.58
CA ALA A 204 -2.57 -9.38 -23.21
C ALA A 204 -1.98 -8.27 -22.33
N THR A 205 -2.33 -7.02 -22.62
CA THR A 205 -1.84 -5.85 -21.88
C THR A 205 -2.68 -5.55 -20.65
N LEU A 206 -3.93 -6.00 -20.60
CA LEU A 206 -4.78 -5.91 -19.41
C LEU A 206 -4.43 -6.99 -18.36
N GLN A 207 -4.01 -8.18 -18.80
CA GLN A 207 -3.77 -9.31 -17.92
C GLN A 207 -2.77 -9.01 -16.77
N PRO A 208 -1.59 -8.38 -16.98
CA PRO A 208 -0.70 -8.05 -15.87
C PRO A 208 -1.35 -7.13 -14.83
N LEU A 209 -2.13 -6.13 -15.25
CA LEU A 209 -2.81 -5.22 -14.33
C LEU A 209 -3.88 -5.95 -13.50
N ALA A 210 -4.63 -6.85 -14.13
CA ALA A 210 -5.63 -7.66 -13.45
C ALA A 210 -4.98 -8.64 -12.44
N VAL A 211 -3.83 -9.23 -12.78
CA VAL A 211 -3.04 -10.07 -11.85
C VAL A 211 -2.60 -9.24 -10.65
N VAL A 212 -1.99 -8.08 -10.89
CA VAL A 212 -1.54 -7.17 -9.84
C VAL A 212 -2.71 -6.75 -8.94
N PHE A 213 -3.83 -6.36 -9.55
CA PHE A 213 -5.04 -5.99 -8.83
C PHE A 213 -5.52 -7.11 -7.90
N LEU A 214 -5.63 -8.35 -8.40
CA LEU A 214 -6.08 -9.49 -7.59
C LEU A 214 -5.08 -9.86 -6.48
N GLN A 215 -3.77 -9.78 -6.75
CA GLN A 215 -2.75 -10.02 -5.73
C GLN A 215 -2.79 -8.96 -4.63
N LEU A 216 -3.06 -7.71 -4.96
CA LEU A 216 -3.21 -6.67 -3.94
C LEU A 216 -4.60 -6.71 -3.27
N ALA A 217 -5.64 -7.20 -3.93
CA ALA A 217 -6.94 -7.47 -3.30
C ALA A 217 -6.84 -8.59 -2.25
N THR A 218 -6.05 -9.63 -2.53
CA THR A 218 -5.68 -10.67 -1.56
C THR A 218 -5.08 -10.06 -0.30
N LEU A 219 -4.09 -9.19 -0.48
CA LEU A 219 -3.36 -8.58 0.63
C LEU A 219 -4.24 -7.60 1.40
N GLY A 220 -4.94 -6.72 0.69
CA GLY A 220 -5.80 -5.70 1.29
C GLY A 220 -6.92 -6.30 2.14
N SER A 221 -7.60 -7.34 1.65
CA SER A 221 -8.71 -7.98 2.39
C SER A 221 -8.25 -8.57 3.71
N PHE A 222 -7.15 -9.33 3.72
CA PHE A 222 -6.62 -9.93 4.94
C PHE A 222 -5.99 -8.89 5.88
N TRP A 223 -5.28 -7.91 5.32
CA TRP A 223 -4.58 -6.87 6.09
C TRP A 223 -5.52 -6.03 6.94
N ALA A 224 -6.60 -5.49 6.36
CA ALA A 224 -7.51 -4.59 7.06
C ALA A 224 -8.17 -5.24 8.30
N TYR A 225 -8.30 -6.57 8.29
CA TYR A 225 -8.93 -7.35 9.36
C TYR A 225 -7.91 -8.12 10.21
N LEU A 226 -6.61 -7.86 10.06
CA LEU A 226 -5.55 -8.65 10.68
C LEU A 226 -5.62 -8.66 12.22
N GLU A 227 -5.92 -7.52 12.86
CA GLU A 227 -6.07 -7.46 14.32
C GLU A 227 -7.32 -8.21 14.81
N PRO A 228 -8.54 -7.97 14.28
CA PRO A 228 -9.72 -8.78 14.63
C PRO A 228 -9.51 -10.28 14.43
N LEU A 229 -8.87 -10.69 13.33
CA LEU A 229 -8.53 -12.09 13.07
C LEU A 229 -7.52 -12.63 14.07
N GLY A 230 -6.52 -11.84 14.48
CA GLY A 230 -5.59 -12.20 15.54
C GLY A 230 -6.28 -12.42 16.89
N LYS A 231 -7.21 -11.53 17.27
CA LYS A 231 -8.03 -11.69 18.48
C LYS A 231 -8.85 -12.98 18.43
N ALA A 232 -9.50 -13.26 17.30
CA ALA A 232 -10.24 -14.51 17.08
C ALA A 232 -9.33 -15.77 17.14
N ALA A 233 -8.07 -15.66 16.71
CA ALA A 233 -7.08 -16.72 16.82
C ALA A 233 -6.57 -16.94 18.27
N GLY A 234 -6.95 -16.07 19.22
CA GLY A 234 -6.60 -16.18 20.64
C GLY A 234 -5.49 -15.25 21.11
N PHE A 235 -5.10 -14.24 20.32
CA PHE A 235 -4.21 -13.18 20.79
C PHE A 235 -4.96 -12.19 21.69
N ASP A 236 -4.29 -11.68 22.72
CA ASP A 236 -4.73 -10.45 23.37
C ASP A 236 -4.50 -9.22 22.43
N ALA A 237 -5.10 -8.08 22.77
CA ALA A 237 -5.02 -6.87 21.95
C ALA A 237 -3.58 -6.44 21.67
N ARG A 238 -2.74 -6.35 22.72
CA ARG A 238 -1.33 -5.95 22.59
C ARG A 238 -0.56 -6.87 21.66
N SER A 239 -0.75 -8.17 21.79
CA SER A 239 -0.03 -9.18 21.02
C SER A 239 -0.50 -9.22 19.56
N ALA A 240 -1.79 -9.00 19.31
CA ALA A 240 -2.32 -8.83 17.95
C ALA A 240 -1.74 -7.58 17.27
N GLN A 241 -1.62 -6.46 17.99
CA GLN A 241 -1.01 -5.22 17.47
C GLN A 241 0.49 -5.37 17.24
N THR A 242 1.18 -6.09 18.14
CA THR A 242 2.59 -6.47 17.97
C THR A 242 2.79 -7.37 16.75
N LEU A 243 1.84 -8.26 16.48
CA LEU A 243 1.85 -9.09 15.28
C LEU A 243 1.77 -8.23 14.01
N VAL A 244 0.90 -7.22 13.95
CA VAL A 244 0.84 -6.27 12.82
C VAL A 244 2.20 -5.62 12.58
N ALA A 245 2.87 -5.16 13.64
CA ALA A 245 4.22 -4.60 13.53
C ALA A 245 5.26 -5.61 13.05
N ALA A 246 5.17 -6.87 13.49
CA ALA A 246 6.03 -7.95 13.01
C ALA A 246 5.79 -8.28 11.52
N VAL A 247 4.54 -8.22 11.05
CA VAL A 247 4.22 -8.39 9.62
C VAL A 247 4.89 -7.29 8.77
N LEU A 248 4.88 -6.03 9.24
CA LEU A 248 5.58 -4.93 8.57
C LEU A 248 7.11 -5.14 8.58
N ALA A 249 7.68 -5.65 9.66
CA ALA A 249 9.11 -5.99 9.67
C ALA A 249 9.43 -7.09 8.64
N MET A 250 8.57 -8.11 8.53
CA MET A 250 8.73 -9.18 7.53
C MET A 250 8.56 -8.69 6.10
N GLN A 251 7.72 -7.68 5.87
CA GLN A 251 7.64 -6.98 4.58
C GLN A 251 9.01 -6.41 4.18
N VAL A 252 9.72 -5.74 5.09
CA VAL A 252 11.07 -5.18 4.80
C VAL A 252 12.04 -6.28 4.39
N VAL A 253 12.01 -7.43 5.07
CA VAL A 253 12.83 -8.61 4.72
C VAL A 253 12.46 -9.11 3.32
N GLY A 254 11.16 -9.25 3.03
CA GLY A 254 10.64 -9.66 1.73
C GLY A 254 11.09 -8.74 0.59
N GLY A 255 10.90 -7.43 0.75
CA GLY A 255 11.32 -6.43 -0.24
C GLY A 255 12.84 -6.41 -0.46
N SER A 256 13.63 -6.57 0.60
CA SER A 256 15.09 -6.62 0.51
C SER A 256 15.58 -7.85 -0.26
N LEU A 257 15.00 -9.03 0.00
CA LEU A 257 15.32 -10.24 -0.76
C LEU A 257 14.83 -10.17 -2.20
N ALA A 258 13.70 -9.52 -2.46
CA ALA A 258 13.17 -9.33 -3.81
C ALA A 258 14.15 -8.58 -4.70
N ALA A 259 14.83 -7.56 -4.17
CA ALA A 259 15.83 -6.79 -4.92
C ALA A 259 16.98 -7.66 -5.47
N LEU A 260 17.34 -8.72 -4.73
CA LEU A 260 18.35 -9.69 -5.16
C LEU A 260 17.76 -10.77 -6.08
N ALA A 261 16.53 -11.20 -5.78
CA ALA A 261 15.87 -12.30 -6.45
C ALA A 261 15.31 -11.93 -7.84
N VAL A 262 14.90 -10.68 -8.07
CA VAL A 262 14.21 -10.24 -9.30
C VAL A 262 15.04 -10.48 -10.57
N ARG A 263 16.37 -10.47 -10.45
CA ARG A 263 17.30 -10.76 -11.57
C ARG A 263 17.57 -12.24 -11.78
N ARG A 264 17.27 -13.09 -10.80
CA ARG A 264 17.63 -14.51 -10.77
C ARG A 264 16.44 -15.44 -10.96
N LEU A 265 15.24 -15.02 -10.55
CA LEU A 265 14.05 -15.86 -10.57
C LEU A 265 13.15 -15.56 -11.78
N PRO A 266 12.49 -16.60 -12.34
CA PRO A 266 11.55 -16.43 -13.45
C PRO A 266 10.24 -15.79 -12.99
N VAL A 267 10.00 -14.55 -13.45
CA VAL A 267 8.85 -13.69 -13.07
C VAL A 267 7.52 -14.44 -12.91
N VAL A 268 7.10 -15.16 -13.95
CA VAL A 268 5.75 -15.78 -13.98
C VAL A 268 5.66 -16.92 -12.97
N SER A 269 6.68 -17.78 -12.85
CA SER A 269 6.65 -18.87 -11.86
C SER A 269 6.73 -18.33 -10.43
N THR A 270 7.50 -17.26 -10.21
CA THR A 270 7.58 -16.60 -8.92
C THR A 270 6.24 -16.00 -8.50
N LEU A 271 5.54 -15.29 -9.38
CA LEU A 271 4.23 -14.72 -9.07
C LEU A 271 3.19 -15.80 -8.78
N VAL A 272 3.17 -16.91 -9.55
CA VAL A 272 2.30 -18.07 -9.24
C VAL A 272 2.62 -18.65 -7.87
N ALA A 273 3.90 -18.86 -7.55
CA ALA A 273 4.32 -19.39 -6.26
C ALA A 273 3.92 -18.46 -5.10
N CYS A 274 4.06 -17.14 -5.28
CA CYS A 274 3.61 -16.15 -4.30
C CYS A 274 2.09 -16.23 -4.08
N SER A 275 1.30 -16.27 -5.17
CA SER A 275 -0.15 -16.40 -5.08
C SER A 275 -0.59 -17.70 -4.41
N VAL A 276 0.02 -18.83 -4.75
CA VAL A 276 -0.29 -20.12 -4.12
C VAL A 276 0.09 -20.09 -2.64
N LEU A 277 1.24 -19.53 -2.29
CA LEU A 277 1.65 -19.39 -0.89
C LEU A 277 0.69 -18.49 -0.12
N LEU A 278 0.23 -17.38 -0.69
CA LEU A 278 -0.79 -16.52 -0.08
C LEU A 278 -2.10 -17.28 0.17
N ALA A 279 -2.58 -18.05 -0.82
CA ALA A 279 -3.77 -18.87 -0.64
C ALA A 279 -3.61 -19.90 0.49
N ILE A 280 -2.44 -20.55 0.57
CA ILE A 280 -2.13 -21.51 1.64
C ILE A 280 -2.13 -20.83 3.00
N VAL A 281 -1.41 -19.71 3.17
CA VAL A 281 -1.29 -19.06 4.49
C VAL A 281 -2.61 -18.48 4.98
N THR A 282 -3.43 -17.90 4.10
CA THR A 282 -4.74 -17.35 4.52
C THR A 282 -5.76 -18.45 4.77
N THR A 283 -5.73 -19.54 4.00
CA THR A 283 -6.56 -20.72 4.28
C THR A 283 -6.14 -21.39 5.58
N ALA A 284 -4.83 -21.51 5.84
CA ALA A 284 -4.33 -22.04 7.11
C ALA A 284 -4.76 -21.15 8.28
N ALA A 285 -4.64 -19.82 8.14
CA ALA A 285 -5.11 -18.88 9.15
C ALA A 285 -6.61 -19.02 9.49
N HIS A 286 -7.45 -19.43 8.52
CA HIS A 286 -8.87 -19.73 8.75
C HIS A 286 -9.11 -21.07 9.47
N GLN A 287 -8.30 -22.09 9.16
CA GLN A 287 -8.51 -23.45 9.68
C GLN A 287 -7.88 -23.70 11.04
N LEU A 288 -6.98 -22.83 11.49
CA LEU A 288 -6.30 -22.97 12.78
C LEU A 288 -7.31 -22.88 13.95
N PRO A 289 -7.30 -23.84 14.89
CA PRO A 289 -8.08 -23.72 16.12
C PRO A 289 -7.66 -22.49 16.92
N SER A 290 -8.62 -21.92 17.66
CA SER A 290 -8.33 -20.83 18.59
C SER A 290 -7.29 -21.26 19.63
N GLY A 291 -6.37 -20.37 19.95
CA GLY A 291 -5.24 -20.63 20.86
C GLY A 291 -3.95 -21.08 20.17
N ASN A 292 -3.97 -21.43 18.88
CA ASN A 292 -2.74 -21.72 18.13
C ASN A 292 -2.09 -20.43 17.58
N THR A 293 -1.74 -19.53 18.49
CA THR A 293 -1.22 -18.19 18.19
C THR A 293 0.12 -18.25 17.45
N ARG A 294 0.98 -19.24 17.73
CA ARG A 294 2.28 -19.40 17.08
C ARG A 294 2.16 -19.64 15.58
N ASP A 295 1.30 -20.57 15.17
CA ASP A 295 1.15 -20.93 13.75
C ASP A 295 0.45 -19.81 12.98
N PHE A 296 -0.50 -19.13 13.63
CA PHE A 296 -1.13 -17.93 13.07
C PHE A 296 -0.11 -16.79 12.86
N ALA A 297 0.77 -16.55 13.83
CA ALA A 297 1.84 -15.56 13.68
C ALA A 297 2.80 -15.92 12.55
N LEU A 298 3.15 -17.20 12.39
CA LEU A 298 4.01 -17.65 11.29
C LEU A 298 3.33 -17.45 9.92
N ALA A 299 2.03 -17.75 9.81
CA ALA A 299 1.25 -17.49 8.60
C ALA A 299 1.24 -15.99 8.24
N CYS A 300 1.05 -15.12 9.24
CA CYS A 300 1.07 -13.67 9.07
C CYS A 300 2.47 -13.13 8.71
N ALA A 301 3.53 -13.70 9.29
CA ALA A 301 4.91 -13.38 8.94
C ALA A 301 5.23 -13.73 7.47
N LEU A 302 4.82 -14.91 7.01
CA LEU A 302 4.95 -15.33 5.61
C LEU A 302 4.10 -14.46 4.68
N PHE A 303 2.88 -14.12 5.08
CA PHE A 303 2.03 -13.18 4.36
C PHE A 303 2.72 -11.82 4.15
N GLY A 304 3.27 -11.23 5.21
CA GLY A 304 4.03 -9.97 5.14
C GLY A 304 5.26 -10.08 4.24
N PHE A 305 6.01 -11.17 4.38
CA PHE A 305 7.16 -11.43 3.52
C PHE A 305 6.78 -11.45 2.03
N VAL A 306 5.75 -12.23 1.66
CA VAL A 306 5.33 -12.40 0.27
C VAL A 306 4.83 -11.08 -0.32
N TRP A 307 4.18 -10.23 0.48
CA TRP A 307 3.66 -8.94 0.05
C TRP A 307 4.71 -8.10 -0.66
N LEU A 308 5.76 -7.67 0.04
CA LEU A 308 6.79 -6.85 -0.59
C LEU A 308 7.72 -7.67 -1.48
N PHE A 309 7.81 -8.99 -1.28
CA PHE A 309 8.61 -9.85 -2.15
C PHE A 309 8.13 -9.84 -3.60
N MET A 310 6.81 -9.85 -3.83
CA MET A 310 6.26 -9.96 -5.19
C MET A 310 6.23 -8.64 -5.98
N LEU A 311 6.29 -7.47 -5.32
CA LEU A 311 6.07 -6.19 -6.00
C LEU A 311 7.03 -5.91 -7.17
N PRO A 312 8.36 -6.20 -7.08
CA PRO A 312 9.25 -6.02 -8.22
C PRO A 312 8.89 -6.94 -9.41
N PHE A 313 8.34 -8.11 -9.14
CA PHE A 313 7.92 -9.06 -10.18
C PHE A 313 6.66 -8.59 -10.90
N HIS A 314 5.78 -7.81 -10.26
CA HIS A 314 4.66 -7.13 -10.93
C HIS A 314 5.15 -6.22 -12.08
N ILE A 315 6.20 -5.45 -11.80
CA ILE A 315 6.83 -4.56 -12.80
C ILE A 315 7.45 -5.39 -13.93
N GLY A 316 8.16 -6.48 -13.59
CA GLY A 316 8.70 -7.40 -14.58
C GLY A 316 7.62 -8.05 -15.47
N LEU A 317 6.46 -8.39 -14.92
CA LEU A 317 5.34 -8.95 -15.68
C LEU A 317 4.77 -7.92 -16.66
N ALA A 318 4.65 -6.66 -16.23
CA ALA A 318 4.19 -5.57 -17.09
C ALA A 318 5.15 -5.33 -18.27
N PHE A 319 6.47 -5.30 -18.02
CA PHE A 319 7.47 -5.15 -19.10
C PHE A 319 7.49 -6.31 -20.10
N ARG A 320 7.16 -7.53 -19.66
CA ARG A 320 7.02 -8.68 -20.58
C ARG A 320 5.83 -8.54 -21.53
N ALA A 321 4.75 -7.91 -21.08
CA ALA A 321 3.56 -7.67 -21.90
C ALA A 321 3.68 -6.40 -22.76
N ASP A 322 4.42 -5.40 -22.28
CA ASP A 322 4.66 -4.13 -22.95
C ASP A 322 6.10 -3.64 -22.71
N PRO A 323 7.02 -3.91 -23.65
CA PRO A 323 8.41 -3.45 -23.57
C PRO A 323 8.58 -1.93 -23.57
N SER A 324 7.56 -1.15 -23.95
CA SER A 324 7.63 0.32 -23.94
C SER A 324 7.62 0.91 -22.52
N GLY A 325 7.24 0.11 -21.52
CA GLY A 325 7.19 0.53 -20.12
C GLY A 325 5.95 1.33 -19.73
N ARG A 326 5.06 1.66 -20.67
CA ARG A 326 3.80 2.34 -20.38
C ARG A 326 2.95 1.53 -19.41
N LEU A 327 2.86 0.22 -19.59
CA LEU A 327 2.14 -0.66 -18.68
C LEU A 327 2.77 -0.71 -17.28
N ALA A 328 4.10 -0.70 -17.19
CA ALA A 328 4.81 -0.66 -15.92
C ALA A 328 4.48 0.61 -15.12
N GLY A 329 4.26 1.74 -15.80
CA GLY A 329 3.78 2.98 -15.18
C GLY A 329 2.37 2.90 -14.56
N LEU A 330 1.53 1.96 -15.01
CA LEU A 330 0.17 1.76 -14.49
C LEU A 330 0.10 0.74 -13.34
N VAL A 331 1.19 0.00 -13.08
CA VAL A 331 1.24 -1.02 -12.02
C VAL A 331 0.92 -0.42 -10.64
N PRO A 332 1.49 0.73 -10.21
CA PRO A 332 1.15 1.30 -8.91
C PRO A 332 -0.34 1.63 -8.74
N ALA A 333 -1.01 2.09 -9.81
CA ALA A 333 -2.45 2.35 -9.79
C ALA A 333 -3.26 1.05 -9.62
N ALA A 334 -2.88 -0.02 -10.33
CA ALA A 334 -3.51 -1.33 -10.15
C ALA A 334 -3.27 -1.89 -8.73
N GLN A 335 -2.07 -1.67 -8.17
CA GLN A 335 -1.75 -2.08 -6.79
C GLN A 335 -2.63 -1.37 -5.77
N LEU A 336 -2.78 -0.05 -5.92
CA LEU A 336 -3.61 0.76 -5.05
C LEU A 336 -5.08 0.33 -5.12
N LEU A 337 -5.63 0.22 -6.34
CA LEU A 337 -7.02 -0.20 -6.55
C LEU A 337 -7.28 -1.59 -5.98
N GLY A 338 -6.36 -2.54 -6.16
CA GLY A 338 -6.45 -3.86 -5.56
C GLY A 338 -6.47 -3.78 -4.04
N SER A 339 -5.55 -3.00 -3.46
CA SER A 339 -5.43 -2.82 -2.00
C SER A 339 -6.68 -2.20 -1.36
N ALA A 340 -7.41 -1.36 -2.09
CA ALA A 340 -8.70 -0.82 -1.66
C ALA A 340 -9.88 -1.77 -1.91
N PHE A 341 -9.86 -2.51 -3.02
CA PHE A 341 -10.92 -3.45 -3.37
C PHE A 341 -11.00 -4.64 -2.41
N GLY A 342 -9.86 -5.10 -1.88
CA GLY A 342 -9.81 -6.18 -0.90
C GLY A 342 -10.64 -5.90 0.36
N PRO A 343 -10.35 -4.83 1.12
CA PRO A 343 -11.13 -4.44 2.29
C PRO A 343 -12.61 -4.17 1.98
N LEU A 344 -12.91 -3.52 0.85
CA LEU A 344 -14.29 -3.29 0.41
C LEU A 344 -15.06 -4.61 0.24
N THR A 345 -14.49 -5.57 -0.48
CA THR A 345 -15.16 -6.86 -0.68
C THR A 345 -15.24 -7.67 0.61
N ALA A 346 -14.25 -7.57 1.49
CA ALA A 346 -14.31 -8.17 2.82
C ALA A 346 -15.46 -7.58 3.66
N SER A 347 -15.75 -6.28 3.55
CA SER A 347 -16.85 -5.65 4.30
C SER A 347 -18.23 -6.24 4.00
N PHE A 348 -18.45 -6.80 2.80
CA PHE A 348 -19.74 -7.38 2.40
C PHE A 348 -19.95 -8.81 2.91
N ILE A 349 -18.92 -9.49 3.40
CA ILE A 349 -18.99 -10.87 3.90
C ILE A 349 -18.76 -10.96 5.41
N VAL A 350 -18.40 -9.84 6.03
CA VAL A 350 -18.32 -9.69 7.48
C VAL A 350 -19.73 -9.42 7.97
N GLU A 351 -20.16 -10.16 8.98
CA GLU A 351 -21.49 -9.99 9.59
C GLU A 351 -21.34 -9.89 11.11
N GLY A 352 -21.83 -8.78 11.68
CA GLY A 352 -21.73 -8.52 13.12
C GLY A 352 -20.27 -8.47 13.59
N GLU A 353 -19.90 -9.35 14.51
CA GLU A 353 -18.54 -9.43 15.07
C GLU A 353 -17.68 -10.51 14.40
N ASN A 354 -18.15 -11.13 13.31
CA ASN A 354 -17.49 -12.28 12.70
C ASN A 354 -16.75 -11.92 11.40
N ALA A 355 -15.41 -11.89 11.46
CA ALA A 355 -14.53 -11.74 10.30
C ALA A 355 -13.94 -13.07 9.78
N SER A 356 -14.38 -14.23 10.28
CA SER A 356 -13.75 -15.52 9.97
C SER A 356 -13.77 -15.91 8.49
N ALA A 357 -14.69 -15.37 7.69
CA ALA A 357 -14.75 -15.63 6.24
C ALA A 357 -13.70 -14.85 5.41
N VAL A 358 -13.12 -13.78 5.96
CA VAL A 358 -12.18 -12.89 5.26
C VAL A 358 -10.94 -13.61 4.71
N PRO A 359 -10.28 -14.54 5.44
CA PRO A 359 -9.12 -15.23 4.91
C PRO A 359 -9.44 -16.16 3.71
N LEU A 360 -10.67 -16.70 3.64
CA LEU A 360 -11.13 -17.49 2.49
C LEU A 360 -11.35 -16.61 1.25
N LEU A 361 -11.93 -15.42 1.42
CA LEU A 361 -12.03 -14.43 0.34
C LEU A 361 -10.64 -14.05 -0.18
N SER A 362 -9.70 -13.78 0.74
CA SER A 362 -8.30 -13.52 0.40
C SER A 362 -7.69 -14.67 -0.40
N ALA A 363 -7.88 -15.92 0.04
CA ALA A 363 -7.42 -17.10 -0.70
C ALA A 363 -8.05 -17.20 -2.10
N GLY A 364 -9.33 -16.86 -2.25
CA GLY A 364 -10.03 -16.80 -3.53
C GLY A 364 -9.38 -15.84 -4.52
N PHE A 365 -9.06 -14.62 -4.09
CA PHE A 365 -8.32 -13.65 -4.92
C PHE A 365 -6.93 -14.16 -5.31
N ALA A 366 -6.23 -14.80 -4.37
CA ALA A 366 -4.89 -15.33 -4.61
C ALA A 366 -4.90 -16.44 -5.67
N LEU A 367 -5.86 -17.38 -5.57
CA LEU A 367 -6.04 -18.45 -6.55
C LEU A 367 -6.48 -17.91 -7.91
N ALA A 368 -7.38 -16.93 -7.95
CA ALA A 368 -7.78 -16.26 -9.18
C ALA A 368 -6.58 -15.58 -9.87
N ALA A 369 -5.71 -14.91 -9.11
CA ALA A 369 -4.48 -14.34 -9.63
C ALA A 369 -3.55 -15.43 -10.19
N ALA A 370 -3.33 -16.54 -9.46
CA ALA A 370 -2.50 -17.65 -9.93
C ALA A 370 -3.02 -18.23 -11.25
N ALA A 371 -4.32 -18.50 -11.33
CA ALA A 371 -4.97 -18.99 -12.55
C ALA A 371 -4.79 -18.02 -13.72
N LEU A 372 -4.99 -16.71 -13.49
CA LEU A 372 -4.85 -15.69 -14.52
C LEU A 372 -3.40 -15.56 -15.03
N VAL A 373 -2.41 -15.71 -14.15
CA VAL A 373 -0.99 -15.75 -14.56
C VAL A 373 -0.70 -16.97 -15.44
N LEU A 374 -1.28 -18.13 -15.12
CA LEU A 374 -1.09 -19.37 -15.88
C LEU A 374 -1.77 -19.35 -17.25
N VAL A 375 -2.99 -18.81 -17.35
CA VAL A 375 -3.72 -18.71 -18.64
C VAL A 375 -2.93 -17.88 -19.66
N GLY A 376 -2.24 -16.82 -19.23
CA GLY A 376 -1.39 -16.03 -20.13
C GLY A 376 -0.11 -16.73 -20.61
N ARG A 377 0.22 -17.92 -20.09
CA ARG A 377 1.34 -18.74 -20.60
C ARG A 377 0.96 -19.61 -21.79
N ALA A 378 -0.33 -19.80 -22.08
CA ALA A 378 -0.75 -20.63 -23.20
C ALA A 378 -0.17 -20.06 -24.51
N PRO A 379 0.59 -20.85 -25.30
CA PRO A 379 1.14 -20.39 -26.56
C PRO A 379 -0.02 -19.93 -27.45
N ARG A 380 -0.02 -18.64 -27.82
CA ARG A 380 -0.90 -18.15 -28.87
C ARG A 380 -0.42 -18.81 -30.16
N SER A 381 -1.13 -19.86 -30.59
CA SER A 381 -0.94 -20.48 -31.89
C SER A 381 -0.90 -19.38 -32.94
N ALA A 382 0.25 -19.17 -33.56
CA ALA A 382 0.36 -18.24 -34.68
C ALA A 382 -0.64 -18.69 -35.76
N PRO A 383 -1.37 -17.76 -36.42
CA PRO A 383 -2.18 -18.14 -37.57
C PRO A 383 -1.22 -18.71 -38.62
N ALA A 384 -1.42 -19.97 -38.98
CA ALA A 384 -0.71 -20.59 -40.09
C ALA A 384 -0.91 -19.71 -41.32
N LEU A 385 0.14 -18.99 -41.73
CA LEU A 385 0.21 -18.36 -43.04
C LEU A 385 0.08 -19.49 -44.06
N ARG A 386 -1.15 -19.69 -44.57
CA ARG A 386 -1.40 -20.49 -45.76
C ARG A 386 -0.60 -19.83 -46.89
N SER A 387 0.51 -20.44 -47.27
CA SER A 387 1.13 -20.23 -48.57
C SER A 387 0.09 -20.58 -49.63
N LEU A 388 -0.42 -19.57 -50.34
CA LEU A 388 -1.14 -19.79 -51.58
C LEU A 388 -0.12 -20.12 -52.69
N PRO A 389 -0.45 -21.07 -53.59
CA PRO A 389 0.45 -21.56 -54.63
C PRO A 389 0.77 -20.53 -55.71
#